data_AF-A0A4Q0M2R9-F1
#
_entry.id   AF-A0A4Q0M2R9-F1
#
_cell.length_a   1.000
_cell.length_b   1.000
_cell.length_c   1.000
_cell.angle_alpha   90.00
_cell.angle_beta   90.00
_cell.angle_gamma   90.00
#
_symmetry.space_group_name_H-M   'P 1'
#
loop_
_entity.id
_entity.type
_entity.pdbx_description
1 polymer ?
#
loop_
_entity_poly.entity_id
_entity_poly.type
_entity_poly.pdbx_seq_one_letter_code
_entity_poly.pdbx_strand_id
1 'polypeptide(L)'
;MDRFTWNDFYTAHYKQDGLSAGDSFLPKFLEYLQPYQGRLIPISGDLSDIRSLMPFQSNIELLFVDAPKSWRMLWRVLDHVGPWLLPNAQLVFQDFFHITSRQLIWLLMSLPQIEIRTIVEKGTSAVFEAKGPIVDLEASAPQDFKKLTPTDFRRLWGRLQTELPPPRVAELAVGMALDLMDRGAHQDANDVLVEGVLQTPFEKTIVNEVRRLLRKADKEKPKLEQILDFLTERRPLEPAAGRAVDAG
;
A
#
# COMPACT_ATOMS: atom_id res chain seq x y z
N MET A 1 1.14 -27.48 -0.31
CA MET A 1 0.89 -27.58 1.14
C MET A 1 1.47 -26.34 1.79
N ASP A 2 0.62 -25.48 2.34
CA ASP A 2 1.04 -24.30 3.09
C ASP A 2 1.76 -24.76 4.37
N ARG A 3 3.10 -24.64 4.38
CA ARG A 3 3.92 -24.94 5.55
C ARG A 3 4.38 -23.61 6.14
N PHE A 4 3.89 -23.30 7.32
CA PHE A 4 4.20 -22.04 7.97
C PHE A 4 5.59 -22.10 8.63
N THR A 5 6.42 -21.09 8.36
CA THR A 5 7.58 -20.76 9.18
C THR A 5 7.22 -19.53 10.01
N TRP A 6 7.05 -19.71 11.32
CA TRP A 6 6.91 -18.57 12.21
C TRP A 6 8.19 -17.75 12.17
N ASN A 7 8.08 -16.46 11.88
CA ASN A 7 9.15 -15.53 12.22
C ASN A 7 9.14 -15.39 13.74
N ASP A 8 10.31 -15.52 14.38
CA ASP A 8 10.48 -15.51 15.84
C ASP A 8 9.74 -14.37 16.54
N PHE A 9 9.58 -13.24 15.86
CA PHE A 9 8.82 -12.08 16.33
C PHE A 9 7.33 -12.39 16.60
N TYR A 10 6.69 -13.22 15.77
CA TYR A 10 5.28 -13.59 15.91
C TYR A 10 5.08 -14.80 16.83
N THR A 11 6.07 -15.68 16.98
CA THR A 11 5.98 -16.90 17.79
C THR A 11 5.62 -16.62 19.26
N ALA A 12 6.00 -15.45 19.80
CA ALA A 12 5.68 -15.05 21.16
C ALA A 12 4.18 -14.80 21.40
N HIS A 13 3.43 -14.39 20.37
CA HIS A 13 2.02 -14.02 20.50
C HIS A 13 1.05 -15.20 20.29
N TYR A 14 1.44 -16.24 19.55
CA TYR A 14 0.52 -17.31 19.11
C TYR A 14 0.66 -18.64 19.86
N LYS A 15 1.49 -18.72 20.90
CA LYS A 15 1.50 -19.87 21.82
C LYS A 15 0.12 -20.14 22.47
N GLN A 16 -0.79 -19.17 22.46
CA GLN A 16 -2.12 -19.29 23.04
C GLN A 16 -3.07 -20.22 22.26
N ASP A 17 -2.85 -20.38 20.96
CA ASP A 17 -3.74 -21.21 20.14
C ASP A 17 -3.28 -22.67 20.13
N GLY A 18 -2.03 -22.99 20.44
CA GLY A 18 -1.51 -24.35 20.36
C GLY A 18 -1.25 -24.84 18.94
N LEU A 19 -1.03 -23.91 18.00
CA LEU A 19 -0.45 -24.23 16.69
C LEU A 19 1.08 -24.22 16.79
N SER A 20 1.71 -25.20 16.16
CA SER A 20 3.16 -25.33 16.02
C SER A 20 3.64 -24.88 14.64
N ALA A 21 4.95 -24.72 14.47
CA ALA A 21 5.52 -24.50 13.15
C ALA A 21 5.19 -25.68 12.22
N GLY A 22 4.74 -25.37 11.00
CA GLY A 22 4.30 -26.38 10.03
C GLY A 22 2.83 -26.81 10.14
N ASP A 23 2.11 -26.42 11.18
CA ASP A 23 0.67 -26.68 11.28
C ASP A 23 -0.12 -25.81 10.29
N SER A 24 -1.28 -26.32 9.87
CA SER A 24 -2.24 -25.55 9.07
C SER A 24 -3.19 -24.75 9.97
N PHE A 25 -3.48 -23.51 9.58
CA PHE A 25 -4.53 -22.70 10.21
C PHE A 25 -5.94 -23.11 9.76
N LEU A 26 -6.05 -23.87 8.67
CA LEU A 26 -7.33 -24.18 8.04
C LEU A 26 -8.33 -24.81 9.01
N PRO A 27 -7.99 -25.81 9.86
CA PRO A 27 -8.94 -26.39 10.79
C PRO A 27 -9.59 -25.34 11.72
N LYS A 28 -8.78 -24.46 12.30
CA LYS A 28 -9.29 -23.41 13.20
C LYS A 28 -10.05 -22.32 12.47
N PHE A 29 -9.57 -21.94 11.28
CA PHE A 29 -10.30 -21.04 10.41
C PHE A 29 -11.70 -21.59 10.12
N LEU A 30 -11.81 -22.88 9.79
CA LEU A 30 -13.09 -23.55 9.57
C LEU A 30 -13.96 -23.60 10.83
N GLU A 31 -13.38 -23.76 12.02
CA GLU A 31 -14.11 -23.65 13.29
C GLU A 31 -14.74 -22.26 13.47
N TYR A 32 -13.97 -21.19 13.23
CA TYR A 32 -14.49 -19.82 13.28
C TYR A 32 -15.56 -19.54 12.20
N LEU A 33 -15.46 -20.21 11.06
CA LEU A 33 -16.42 -20.07 9.97
C LEU A 33 -17.68 -20.94 10.11
N GLN A 34 -17.78 -21.81 11.13
CA GLN A 34 -18.96 -22.65 11.36
C GLN A 34 -20.30 -21.90 11.23
N PRO A 35 -20.47 -20.70 11.81
CA PRO A 35 -21.74 -19.95 11.70
C PRO A 35 -22.07 -19.47 10.27
N TYR A 36 -21.09 -19.47 9.36
CA TYR A 36 -21.20 -18.97 7.98
C TYR A 36 -21.09 -20.09 6.95
N GLN A 37 -21.18 -21.35 7.37
CA GLN A 37 -21.18 -22.50 6.47
C GLN A 37 -22.27 -22.38 5.42
N GLY A 38 -21.91 -22.70 4.17
CA GLY A 38 -22.79 -22.55 3.01
C GLY A 38 -22.80 -21.15 2.38
N ARG A 39 -22.21 -20.13 3.03
CA ARG A 39 -22.00 -18.78 2.45
C ARG A 39 -20.55 -18.53 2.06
N LEU A 40 -19.62 -19.28 2.64
CA LEU A 40 -18.19 -19.15 2.41
C LEU A 40 -17.63 -20.45 1.84
N ILE A 41 -16.80 -20.32 0.81
CA ILE A 41 -16.04 -21.42 0.24
C ILE A 41 -14.56 -21.14 0.53
N PRO A 42 -14.00 -21.74 1.59
CA PRO A 42 -12.59 -21.57 1.91
C PRO A 42 -11.74 -22.34 0.90
N ILE A 43 -10.72 -21.67 0.36
CA ILE A 43 -9.78 -22.26 -0.60
C ILE A 43 -8.38 -22.11 0.00
N SER A 44 -7.66 -23.23 0.12
CA SER A 44 -6.28 -23.24 0.60
C SER A 44 -5.32 -23.35 -0.58
N GLY A 45 -4.26 -22.56 -0.53
CA GLY A 45 -3.11 -22.68 -1.41
C GLY A 45 -2.28 -21.39 -1.47
N ASP A 46 -1.40 -21.33 -2.45
CA ASP A 46 -0.40 -20.29 -2.58
C ASP A 46 -0.82 -19.26 -3.64
N LEU A 47 -0.79 -17.97 -3.30
CA LEU A 47 -1.03 -16.87 -4.23
C LEU A 47 -0.08 -16.90 -5.44
N SER A 48 1.07 -17.57 -5.33
CA SER A 48 1.98 -17.80 -6.44
C SER A 48 1.35 -18.62 -7.58
N ASP A 49 0.31 -19.40 -7.26
CA ASP A 49 -0.55 -20.16 -8.17
C ASP A 49 -2.03 -19.72 -8.03
N ILE A 50 -2.28 -18.42 -8.17
CA ILE A 50 -3.62 -17.82 -8.06
C ILE A 50 -4.69 -18.52 -8.93
N ARG A 51 -4.28 -19.16 -10.04
CA ARG A 51 -5.19 -19.86 -10.96
C ARG A 51 -5.81 -21.10 -10.32
N SER A 52 -5.09 -21.82 -9.45
CA SER A 52 -5.67 -22.96 -8.73
C SER A 52 -6.57 -22.51 -7.57
N LEU A 53 -6.38 -21.29 -7.08
CA LEU A 53 -7.20 -20.69 -6.02
C LEU A 53 -8.56 -20.18 -6.51
N MET A 54 -8.70 -19.89 -7.80
CA MET A 54 -9.96 -19.45 -8.40
C MET A 54 -10.34 -20.36 -9.57
N PRO A 55 -10.81 -21.60 -9.27
CA PRO A 55 -11.17 -22.55 -10.31
C PRO A 55 -12.42 -22.13 -11.10
N PHE A 56 -13.12 -21.09 -10.66
CA PHE A 56 -14.33 -20.57 -11.30
C PHE A 56 -14.12 -19.14 -11.77
N GLN A 57 -14.52 -18.92 -13.01
CA GLN A 57 -14.56 -17.63 -13.68
C GLN A 57 -15.92 -16.98 -13.43
N SER A 58 -16.03 -16.22 -12.35
CA SER A 58 -17.30 -15.63 -11.90
C SER A 58 -17.19 -14.13 -11.74
N ASN A 59 -18.27 -13.41 -12.00
CA ASN A 59 -18.38 -11.98 -11.75
C ASN A 59 -18.09 -11.63 -10.27
N ILE A 60 -17.26 -10.61 -10.05
CA ILE A 60 -16.80 -10.18 -8.72
C ILE A 60 -17.30 -8.76 -8.46
N GLU A 61 -18.09 -8.60 -7.40
CA GLU A 61 -18.60 -7.30 -6.93
C GLU A 61 -17.70 -6.67 -5.86
N LEU A 62 -16.93 -7.48 -5.14
CA LEU A 62 -16.04 -7.05 -4.08
C LEU A 62 -14.76 -7.88 -4.08
N LEU A 63 -13.61 -7.21 -4.16
CA LEU A 63 -12.30 -7.80 -3.96
C LEU A 63 -11.68 -7.21 -2.69
N PHE A 64 -11.44 -8.03 -1.67
CA PHE A 64 -10.74 -7.62 -0.45
C PHE A 64 -9.35 -8.29 -0.40
N VAL A 65 -8.30 -7.49 -0.25
CA VAL A 65 -6.91 -7.94 -0.30
C VAL A 65 -6.18 -7.46 0.96
N ASP A 66 -5.88 -8.42 1.85
CA ASP A 66 -5.03 -8.26 3.05
C ASP A 66 -3.70 -9.05 2.91
N ALA A 67 -3.28 -9.30 1.68
CA ALA A 67 -1.98 -9.85 1.31
C ALA A 67 -1.96 -9.89 -0.22
N PRO A 68 -0.85 -9.56 -0.92
CA PRO A 68 0.56 -9.51 -0.52
C PRO A 68 1.21 -8.11 -0.66
N LYS A 69 2.33 -7.85 0.03
CA LYS A 69 3.03 -6.56 -0.01
C LYS A 69 4.02 -6.39 -1.19
N SER A 70 4.14 -7.40 -2.06
CA SER A 70 5.07 -7.36 -3.20
C SER A 70 4.34 -7.08 -4.50
N TRP A 71 4.93 -6.22 -5.33
CA TRP A 71 4.44 -5.84 -6.66
C TRP A 71 4.04 -7.05 -7.49
N ARG A 72 4.94 -8.03 -7.64
CA ARG A 72 4.71 -9.21 -8.49
C ARG A 72 3.48 -10.00 -8.09
N MET A 73 3.24 -10.13 -6.79
CA MET A 73 2.14 -10.93 -6.30
C MET A 73 0.82 -10.16 -6.37
N LEU A 74 0.81 -8.86 -6.09
CA LEU A 74 -0.36 -8.00 -6.33
C LEU A 74 -0.72 -7.95 -7.82
N TRP A 75 0.28 -7.82 -8.69
CA TRP A 75 0.13 -7.84 -10.13
C TRP A 75 -0.53 -9.15 -10.58
N ARG A 76 -0.09 -10.31 -10.06
CA ARG A 76 -0.71 -11.61 -10.37
C ARG A 76 -2.16 -11.72 -9.90
N VAL A 77 -2.47 -11.21 -8.72
CA VAL A 77 -3.86 -11.15 -8.23
C VAL A 77 -4.69 -10.34 -9.21
N LEU A 78 -4.25 -9.14 -9.60
CA LEU A 78 -5.02 -8.29 -10.51
C LEU A 78 -5.06 -8.82 -11.95
N ASP A 79 -4.00 -9.45 -12.45
CA ASP A 79 -3.97 -10.09 -13.77
C ASP A 79 -5.01 -11.22 -13.87
N HIS A 80 -5.16 -11.98 -12.78
CA HIS A 80 -6.08 -13.11 -12.75
C HIS A 80 -7.52 -12.72 -12.41
N VAL A 81 -7.69 -11.87 -11.41
CA VAL A 81 -9.00 -11.47 -10.84
C VAL A 81 -9.61 -10.30 -11.61
N GLY A 82 -8.76 -9.40 -12.12
CA GLY A 82 -9.14 -8.17 -12.81
C GLY A 82 -10.17 -8.34 -13.93
N PRO A 83 -10.02 -9.34 -14.83
CA PRO A 83 -10.99 -9.59 -15.90
C PRO A 83 -12.40 -9.94 -15.42
N TRP A 84 -12.55 -10.35 -14.16
CA TRP A 84 -13.82 -10.78 -13.56
C TRP A 84 -14.49 -9.70 -12.71
N LEU A 85 -13.83 -8.55 -12.53
CA LEU A 85 -14.42 -7.43 -11.81
C LEU A 85 -15.58 -6.84 -12.62
N LEU A 86 -16.74 -6.74 -11.97
CA LEU A 86 -17.88 -6.05 -12.55
C LEU A 86 -17.65 -4.53 -12.59
N PRO A 87 -18.31 -3.81 -13.50
CA PRO A 87 -18.47 -2.37 -13.35
C PRO A 87 -19.05 -2.03 -11.96
N ASN A 88 -18.47 -1.03 -11.30
CA ASN A 88 -18.73 -0.60 -9.93
C ASN A 88 -18.28 -1.58 -8.83
N ALA A 89 -17.54 -2.63 -9.17
CA ALA A 89 -16.97 -3.52 -8.17
C ALA A 89 -16.07 -2.75 -7.21
N GLN A 90 -16.16 -3.05 -5.91
CA GLN A 90 -15.35 -2.40 -4.90
C GLN A 90 -14.07 -3.20 -4.67
N LEU A 91 -12.93 -2.52 -4.61
CA LEU A 91 -11.66 -3.15 -4.26
C LEU A 91 -11.15 -2.52 -2.97
N VAL A 92 -10.95 -3.34 -1.95
CA VAL A 92 -10.44 -2.91 -0.66
C VAL A 92 -9.04 -3.45 -0.49
N PHE A 93 -8.07 -2.54 -0.43
CA PHE A 93 -6.68 -2.89 -0.19
C PHE A 93 -6.26 -2.39 1.19
N GLN A 94 -5.93 -3.33 2.07
CA GLN A 94 -5.35 -3.02 3.37
C GLN A 94 -3.91 -2.54 3.19
N ASP A 95 -3.41 -1.77 4.16
CA ASP A 95 -2.05 -1.25 4.19
C ASP A 95 -1.70 -0.29 3.03
N PHE A 96 -2.68 0.25 2.30
CA PHE A 96 -2.48 1.25 1.25
C PHE A 96 -1.65 2.46 1.72
N PHE A 97 -1.88 2.97 2.93
CA PHE A 97 -1.10 4.09 3.49
C PHE A 97 0.15 3.65 4.27
N HIS A 98 0.48 2.36 4.30
CA HIS A 98 1.72 1.91 4.92
C HIS A 98 2.88 1.99 3.95
N ILE A 99 3.91 2.73 4.34
CA ILE A 99 5.12 2.94 3.53
C ILE A 99 5.85 1.65 3.13
N THR A 100 5.80 0.62 3.98
CA THR A 100 6.37 -0.70 3.67
C THR A 100 5.61 -1.44 2.57
N SER A 101 4.40 -0.98 2.26
CA SER A 101 3.54 -1.49 1.19
C SER A 101 3.52 -0.56 -0.02
N ARG A 102 4.47 0.38 -0.17
CA ARG A 102 4.49 1.40 -1.24
C ARG A 102 4.27 0.85 -2.67
N GLN A 103 4.74 -0.37 -2.97
CA GLN A 103 4.50 -1.01 -4.27
C GLN A 103 3.01 -1.22 -4.59
N LEU A 104 2.17 -1.43 -3.57
CA LEU A 104 0.71 -1.49 -3.71
C LEU A 104 0.16 -0.19 -4.29
N ILE A 105 0.60 0.94 -3.75
CA ILE A 105 0.13 2.27 -4.14
C ILE A 105 0.41 2.48 -5.63
N TRP A 106 1.65 2.23 -6.04
CA TRP A 106 2.09 2.45 -7.41
C TRP A 106 1.38 1.56 -8.41
N LEU A 107 1.08 0.33 -8.01
CA LEU A 107 0.35 -0.60 -8.87
C LEU A 107 -1.07 -0.07 -9.09
N LEU A 108 -1.80 0.23 -8.01
CA LEU A 108 -3.19 0.69 -8.10
C LEU A 108 -3.31 2.04 -8.82
N MET A 109 -2.40 2.97 -8.55
CA MET A 109 -2.36 4.27 -9.23
C MET A 109 -1.99 4.16 -10.71
N SER A 110 -1.40 3.05 -11.13
CA SER A 110 -1.12 2.80 -12.55
C SER A 110 -2.36 2.39 -13.34
N LEU A 111 -3.45 1.98 -12.68
CA LEU A 111 -4.63 1.41 -13.33
C LEU A 111 -5.67 2.50 -13.61
N PRO A 112 -5.91 2.89 -14.87
CA PRO A 112 -6.97 3.86 -15.20
C PRO A 112 -8.38 3.30 -14.98
N GLN A 113 -8.54 1.97 -14.90
CA GLN A 113 -9.81 1.27 -14.74
C GLN A 113 -10.35 1.33 -13.31
N ILE A 114 -9.58 1.85 -12.35
CA ILE A 114 -10.05 2.03 -10.97
C ILE A 114 -9.92 3.48 -10.54
N GLU A 115 -10.73 3.89 -9.58
CA GLU A 115 -10.67 5.21 -8.94
C GLU A 115 -10.82 5.09 -7.42
N ILE A 116 -10.15 5.97 -6.68
CA ILE A 116 -10.33 6.02 -5.22
C ILE A 116 -11.75 6.49 -4.92
N ARG A 117 -12.50 5.66 -4.18
CA ARG A 117 -13.86 5.98 -3.75
C ARG A 117 -13.91 6.50 -2.32
N THR A 118 -13.20 5.81 -1.42
CA THR A 118 -13.22 6.10 0.02
C THR A 118 -11.86 5.84 0.64
N ILE A 119 -11.46 6.72 1.54
CA ILE A 119 -10.28 6.56 2.40
C ILE A 119 -10.77 6.31 3.83
N VAL A 120 -10.22 5.31 4.50
CA VAL A 120 -10.54 5.07 5.91
C VAL A 120 -9.75 6.06 6.75
N GLU A 121 -10.39 7.12 7.27
CA GLU A 121 -9.73 8.28 7.93
C GLU A 121 -8.72 7.92 9.02
N LYS A 122 -8.96 6.87 9.79
CA LYS A 122 -8.08 6.40 10.88
C LYS A 122 -7.46 5.04 10.60
N GLY A 123 -7.57 4.56 9.37
CA GLY A 123 -7.04 3.30 8.91
C GLY A 123 -5.92 3.49 7.90
N THR A 124 -5.41 2.36 7.43
CA THR A 124 -4.41 2.29 6.36
C THR A 124 -5.00 1.76 5.06
N SER A 125 -6.30 1.50 5.02
CA SER A 125 -6.99 0.96 3.84
C SER A 125 -7.59 2.06 2.97
N ALA A 126 -7.64 1.78 1.68
CA ALA A 126 -8.40 2.56 0.71
C ALA A 126 -9.39 1.64 -0.04
N VAL A 127 -10.53 2.20 -0.39
CA VAL A 127 -11.55 1.56 -1.22
C VAL A 127 -11.51 2.19 -2.60
N PHE A 128 -11.43 1.34 -3.61
CA PHE A 128 -11.46 1.72 -5.01
C PHE A 128 -12.73 1.20 -5.64
N GLU A 129 -13.19 1.89 -6.67
CA GLU A 129 -14.27 1.44 -7.53
C GLU A 129 -13.70 1.09 -8.91
N ALA A 130 -14.05 -0.10 -9.43
CA ALA A 130 -13.74 -0.48 -10.79
C ALA A 130 -14.73 0.16 -11.77
N LYS A 131 -14.21 0.84 -12.79
CA LYS A 131 -14.99 1.32 -13.94
C LYS A 131 -15.41 0.17 -14.87
N GLY A 132 -14.76 -0.98 -14.73
CA GLY A 132 -15.02 -2.21 -15.47
C GLY A 132 -13.88 -3.21 -15.25
N PRO A 133 -13.89 -4.32 -16.01
CA PRO A 133 -12.83 -5.32 -15.95
C PRO A 133 -11.44 -4.72 -16.18
N ILE A 134 -10.47 -5.15 -15.39
CA ILE A 134 -9.06 -4.83 -15.63
C ILE A 134 -8.54 -5.85 -16.65
N VAL A 135 -8.45 -5.41 -17.89
CA VAL A 135 -7.88 -6.18 -19.01
C VAL A 135 -6.56 -5.55 -19.44
N ASP A 136 -5.66 -6.38 -19.95
CA ASP A 136 -4.35 -5.96 -20.47
C ASP A 136 -3.51 -5.21 -19.42
N LEU A 137 -3.37 -5.81 -18.23
CA LEU A 137 -2.71 -5.21 -17.07
C LEU A 137 -1.29 -4.72 -17.40
N GLU A 138 -0.53 -5.47 -18.23
CA GLU A 138 0.85 -5.11 -18.62
C GLU A 138 0.92 -3.75 -19.34
N ALA A 139 -0.13 -3.36 -20.08
CA ALA A 139 -0.19 -2.07 -20.76
C ALA A 139 -0.30 -0.88 -19.78
N SER A 140 -0.91 -1.11 -18.62
CA SER A 140 -1.10 -0.09 -17.58
C SER A 140 0.00 -0.13 -16.51
N ALA A 141 0.41 -1.33 -16.12
CA ALA A 141 1.38 -1.58 -15.08
C ALA A 141 2.28 -2.77 -15.46
N PRO A 142 3.60 -2.58 -15.64
CA PRO A 142 4.49 -3.66 -16.01
C PRO A 142 4.57 -4.72 -14.91
N GLN A 143 4.75 -5.98 -15.29
CA GLN A 143 4.89 -7.08 -14.33
C GLN A 143 6.09 -6.91 -13.38
N ASP A 144 7.15 -6.25 -13.84
CA ASP A 144 8.33 -5.93 -13.03
C ASP A 144 8.32 -4.46 -12.61
N PHE A 145 8.24 -4.23 -11.29
CA PHE A 145 8.30 -2.91 -10.67
C PHE A 145 9.52 -2.08 -11.12
N LYS A 146 10.65 -2.74 -11.39
CA LYS A 146 11.89 -2.07 -11.81
C LYS A 146 11.77 -1.41 -13.17
N LYS A 147 10.79 -1.79 -13.99
CA LYS A 147 10.52 -1.15 -15.29
C LYS A 147 9.87 0.23 -15.16
N LEU A 148 9.31 0.58 -13.99
CA LEU A 148 8.81 1.94 -13.75
C LEU A 148 9.97 2.94 -13.73
N THR A 149 9.84 3.98 -14.55
CA THR A 149 10.80 5.08 -14.68
C THR A 149 10.48 6.22 -13.71
N PRO A 150 11.44 7.12 -13.42
CA PRO A 150 11.15 8.35 -12.66
C PRO A 150 9.95 9.14 -13.21
N THR A 151 9.80 9.20 -14.53
CA THR A 151 8.65 9.83 -15.20
C THR A 151 7.33 9.15 -14.84
N ASP A 152 7.28 7.82 -14.80
CA ASP A 152 6.09 7.09 -14.36
C ASP A 152 5.72 7.45 -12.94
N PHE A 153 6.70 7.45 -12.03
CA PHE A 153 6.49 7.85 -10.64
C PHE A 153 5.92 9.27 -10.56
N ARG A 154 6.48 10.26 -11.27
CA ARG A 154 5.95 11.63 -11.27
C ARG A 154 4.51 11.72 -11.75
N ARG A 155 4.15 10.95 -12.80
CA ARG A 155 2.76 10.86 -13.27
C ARG A 155 1.84 10.28 -12.18
N LEU A 156 2.27 9.20 -11.52
CA LEU A 156 1.51 8.56 -10.45
C LEU A 156 1.37 9.47 -9.22
N TRP A 157 2.41 10.24 -8.90
CA TRP A 157 2.40 11.22 -7.83
C TRP A 157 1.41 12.36 -8.09
N GLY A 158 1.40 12.89 -9.31
CA GLY A 158 0.40 13.89 -9.72
C GLY A 158 -1.02 13.37 -9.59
N ARG A 159 -1.27 12.10 -9.96
CA ARG A 159 -2.56 11.45 -9.77
C ARG A 159 -2.95 11.36 -8.28
N LEU A 160 -2.03 10.93 -7.41
CA LEU A 160 -2.29 10.88 -5.96
C LEU A 160 -2.63 12.26 -5.39
N GLN A 161 -1.92 13.31 -5.80
CA GLN A 161 -2.20 14.68 -5.37
C GLN A 161 -3.61 15.14 -5.76
N THR A 162 -4.17 14.62 -6.85
CA THR A 162 -5.54 14.94 -7.27
C THR A 162 -6.61 14.08 -6.59
N GLU A 163 -6.29 12.83 -6.25
CA GLU A 163 -7.28 11.88 -5.70
C GLU A 163 -7.29 11.82 -4.16
N LEU A 164 -6.21 12.25 -3.51
CA LEU A 164 -6.07 12.17 -2.06
C LEU A 164 -6.07 13.55 -1.39
N PRO A 165 -6.60 13.67 -0.17
CA PRO A 165 -6.45 14.88 0.62
C PRO A 165 -4.97 15.09 1.00
N PRO A 166 -4.49 16.35 1.14
CA PRO A 166 -3.08 16.65 1.38
C PRO A 166 -2.42 15.88 2.53
N PRO A 167 -3.07 15.66 3.69
CA PRO A 167 -2.46 14.87 4.77
C PRO A 167 -2.09 13.44 4.34
N ARG A 168 -2.92 12.81 3.50
CA ARG A 168 -2.69 11.46 3.00
C ARG A 168 -1.61 11.43 1.92
N VAL A 169 -1.52 12.45 1.10
CA VAL A 169 -0.40 12.62 0.15
C VAL A 169 0.92 12.70 0.93
N ALA A 170 0.96 13.48 2.01
CA ALA A 170 2.16 13.66 2.83
C ALA A 170 2.68 12.34 3.44
N GLU A 171 1.77 11.45 3.87
CA GLU A 171 2.12 10.11 4.38
C GLU A 171 2.86 9.24 3.34
N LEU A 172 2.56 9.44 2.05
CA LEU A 172 3.12 8.66 0.95
C LEU A 172 4.40 9.25 0.36
N ALA A 173 4.70 10.52 0.65
CA ALA A 173 5.84 11.24 0.09
C ALA A 173 7.18 10.55 0.36
N VAL A 174 7.36 10.00 1.57
CA VAL A 174 8.60 9.29 1.94
C VAL A 174 8.76 8.01 1.11
N GLY A 175 7.67 7.24 0.91
CA GLY A 175 7.72 6.00 0.13
C GLY A 175 8.10 6.28 -1.32
N MET A 176 7.51 7.34 -1.89
CA MET A 176 7.81 7.83 -3.22
C MET A 176 9.27 8.29 -3.37
N ALA A 177 9.77 9.06 -2.40
CA ALA A 177 11.16 9.52 -2.40
C ALA A 177 12.15 8.34 -2.36
N LEU A 178 11.87 7.31 -1.54
CA LEU A 178 12.69 6.10 -1.51
C LEU A 178 12.75 5.40 -2.87
N ASP A 179 11.61 5.23 -3.55
CA ASP A 179 11.56 4.55 -4.84
C ASP A 179 12.24 5.35 -5.98
N LEU A 180 12.22 6.68 -5.90
CA LEU A 180 12.98 7.57 -6.79
C LEU A 180 14.48 7.51 -6.51
N MET A 181 14.90 7.51 -5.24
CA MET A 181 16.31 7.34 -4.84
C MET A 181 16.85 5.96 -5.23
N ASP A 182 16.04 4.89 -5.15
CA ASP A 182 16.40 3.56 -5.69
C ASP A 182 16.73 3.58 -7.18
N ARG A 183 16.28 4.60 -7.91
CA ARG A 183 16.48 4.79 -9.35
C ARG A 183 17.47 5.90 -9.68
N GLY A 184 18.14 6.48 -8.68
CA GLY A 184 19.10 7.57 -8.86
C GLY A 184 18.48 8.94 -9.16
N ALA A 185 17.15 9.08 -9.05
CA ALA A 185 16.44 10.32 -9.30
C ALA A 185 16.37 11.20 -8.03
N HIS A 186 17.54 11.60 -7.51
CA HIS A 186 17.65 12.30 -6.23
C HIS A 186 16.94 13.66 -6.20
N GLN A 187 17.00 14.42 -7.30
CA GLN A 187 16.29 15.70 -7.38
C GLN A 187 14.78 15.49 -7.31
N ASP A 188 14.26 14.51 -8.05
CA ASP A 188 12.83 14.18 -8.01
C ASP A 188 12.38 13.76 -6.62
N ALA A 189 13.22 12.98 -5.92
CA ALA A 189 12.94 12.55 -4.55
C ALA A 189 12.83 13.76 -3.60
N ASN A 190 13.74 14.73 -3.73
CA ASN A 190 13.70 15.96 -2.93
C ASN A 190 12.44 16.78 -3.23
N ASP A 191 12.08 16.95 -4.50
CA ASP A 191 10.91 17.72 -4.90
C ASP A 191 9.62 17.12 -4.31
N VAL A 192 9.46 15.79 -4.38
CA VAL A 192 8.32 15.09 -3.76
C VAL A 192 8.26 15.34 -2.25
N LEU A 193 9.41 15.33 -1.56
CA LEU A 193 9.44 15.63 -0.12
C LEU A 193 9.03 17.08 0.15
N VAL A 194 9.47 18.03 -0.68
CA VAL A 194 9.05 19.43 -0.56
C VAL A 194 7.54 19.58 -0.77
N GLU A 195 7.02 19.00 -1.85
CA GLU A 195 5.61 19.09 -2.21
C GLU A 195 4.71 18.39 -1.19
N GLY A 196 5.07 17.19 -0.76
CA GLY A 196 4.22 16.35 0.09
C GLY A 196 4.38 16.65 1.58
N VAL A 197 5.61 16.79 2.08
CA VAL A 197 5.88 16.87 3.53
C VAL A 197 5.80 18.31 4.02
N LEU A 198 6.43 19.25 3.30
CA LEU A 198 6.60 20.62 3.80
C LEU A 198 5.36 21.51 3.62
N GLN A 199 4.39 21.08 2.80
CA GLN A 199 3.12 21.80 2.63
C GLN A 199 2.08 21.44 3.70
N THR A 200 2.40 20.55 4.64
CA THR A 200 1.44 20.08 5.64
C THR A 200 1.97 20.23 7.07
N PRO A 201 1.12 20.49 8.08
CA PRO A 201 1.54 20.60 9.48
C PRO A 201 2.01 19.26 10.10
N PHE A 202 2.20 18.21 9.29
CA PHE A 202 2.52 16.83 9.71
C PHE A 202 4.01 16.52 9.73
N GLU A 203 4.88 17.54 9.59
CA GLU A 203 6.34 17.39 9.59
C GLU A 203 6.85 16.55 10.78
N LYS A 204 6.31 16.76 11.99
CA LYS A 204 6.68 15.95 13.18
C LYS A 204 6.28 14.48 13.06
N THR A 205 5.12 14.18 12.47
CA THR A 205 4.64 12.81 12.29
C THR A 205 5.50 12.07 11.26
N ILE A 206 5.86 12.75 10.18
CA ILE A 206 6.68 12.19 9.10
C ILE A 206 8.13 11.97 9.56
N VAL A 207 8.71 12.92 10.29
CA VAL A 207 10.03 12.74 10.94
C VAL A 207 10.03 11.55 11.91
N ASN A 208 8.98 11.40 12.72
CA ASN A 208 8.86 10.26 13.62
C ASN A 208 8.72 8.93 12.87
N GLU A 209 8.03 8.93 11.74
CA GLU A 209 7.89 7.75 10.88
C GLU A 209 9.22 7.37 10.22
N VAL A 210 9.96 8.33 9.66
CA VAL A 210 11.32 8.11 9.13
C VAL A 210 12.24 7.54 10.22
N ARG A 211 12.21 8.11 11.43
CA ARG A 211 12.95 7.57 12.60
C ARG A 211 12.48 6.16 13.00
N ARG A 212 11.19 5.85 12.87
CA ARG A 212 10.66 4.50 13.12
C ARG A 212 11.19 3.50 12.09
N LEU A 213 11.27 3.90 10.82
CA LEU A 213 11.81 3.07 9.74
C LEU A 213 13.32 2.87 9.87
N LEU A 214 14.07 3.92 10.23
CA LEU A 214 15.51 3.84 10.50
C LEU A 214 15.86 2.78 11.55
N ARG A 215 14.99 2.59 12.55
CA ARG A 215 15.15 1.56 13.59
C ARG A 215 14.89 0.13 13.09
N LYS A 216 14.26 -0.04 11.93
CA LYS A 216 13.79 -1.33 11.41
C LYS A 216 14.42 -1.75 10.09
N ALA A 217 14.98 -0.81 9.32
CA ALA A 217 15.38 -1.05 7.93
C ALA A 217 16.89 -0.87 7.73
N ASP A 218 17.67 -1.94 7.95
CA ASP A 218 19.13 -1.92 7.75
C ASP A 218 19.53 -1.57 6.31
N LYS A 219 18.76 -2.02 5.31
CA LYS A 219 19.07 -1.82 3.88
C LYS A 219 18.74 -0.43 3.37
N GLU A 220 17.73 0.23 3.95
CA GLU A 220 17.27 1.56 3.52
C GLU A 220 17.88 2.68 4.39
N LYS A 221 18.64 2.32 5.42
CA LYS A 221 19.19 3.24 6.43
C LYS A 221 19.90 4.48 5.84
N PRO A 222 20.84 4.36 4.88
CA PRO A 222 21.52 5.54 4.35
C PRO A 222 20.58 6.53 3.64
N LYS A 223 19.53 6.03 2.99
CA LYS A 223 18.55 6.86 2.29
C LYS A 223 17.59 7.52 3.27
N LEU A 224 17.15 6.77 4.27
CA LEU A 224 16.33 7.30 5.34
C LEU A 224 17.08 8.34 6.19
N GLU A 225 18.40 8.20 6.37
CA GLU A 225 19.26 9.22 7.01
C GLU A 225 19.28 10.48 6.14
N GLN A 226 19.51 10.37 4.83
CA GLN A 226 19.43 11.53 3.92
C GLN A 226 18.06 12.24 3.96
N ILE A 227 16.97 11.48 3.98
CA ILE A 227 15.62 12.05 4.12
C ILE A 227 15.47 12.72 5.49
N LEU A 228 15.94 12.11 6.57
CA LEU A 228 15.87 12.70 7.90
C LEU A 228 16.66 14.00 7.98
N ASP A 229 17.89 14.01 7.47
CA ASP A 229 18.75 15.19 7.43
C ASP A 229 18.05 16.32 6.67
N PHE A 230 17.53 16.02 5.47
CA PHE A 230 16.74 16.94 4.66
C PHE A 230 15.55 17.54 5.43
N LEU A 231 14.80 16.71 6.16
CA LEU A 231 13.65 17.16 6.95
C LEU A 231 14.04 17.96 8.20
N THR A 232 15.24 17.75 8.75
CA THR A 232 15.71 18.46 9.95
C THR A 232 16.48 19.75 9.67
N GLU A 233 17.17 19.84 8.53
CA GLU A 233 17.96 21.02 8.15
C GLU A 233 17.08 22.18 7.67
N ARG A 234 15.91 21.88 7.11
CA ARG A 234 14.91 22.91 6.79
C ARG A 234 14.11 23.24 8.04
N ARG A 235 14.27 24.45 8.58
CA ARG A 235 13.43 24.93 9.68
C ARG A 235 11.95 24.85 9.26
N PRO A 236 11.03 24.45 10.17
CA PRO A 236 9.61 24.57 9.92
C PRO A 236 9.29 26.00 9.49
N LEU A 237 8.48 26.16 8.45
CA LEU A 237 7.78 27.42 8.24
C LEU A 237 6.94 27.64 9.50
N GLU A 238 7.30 28.62 10.33
CA GLU A 238 6.44 29.00 11.44
C GLU A 238 5.04 29.26 10.87
N PRO A 239 3.97 28.69 11.46
CA PRO A 239 2.63 29.00 11.02
C PRO A 239 2.51 30.52 11.09
N ALA A 240 2.24 31.15 9.95
CA ALA A 240 2.16 32.60 9.85
C ALA A 240 1.26 33.09 10.99
N ALA A 241 1.88 33.76 11.98
CA ALA A 241 1.18 34.23 13.15
C ALA A 241 -0.03 35.01 12.66
N GLY A 242 -1.23 34.52 13.00
CA GLY A 242 -2.47 35.13 12.60
C GLY A 242 -2.40 36.61 12.94
N ARG A 243 -2.48 37.47 11.91
CA ARG A 243 -2.72 38.88 12.13
C ARG A 243 -4.01 38.97 12.92
N ALA A 244 -3.90 39.36 14.18
CA ALA A 244 -5.04 39.85 14.95
C ALA A 244 -5.70 40.93 14.09
N VAL A 245 -6.93 40.68 13.68
CA VAL A 245 -7.78 41.72 13.11
C VAL A 245 -8.21 42.53 14.33
N ASP A 246 -7.59 43.69 14.51
CA ASP A 246 -8.08 44.71 15.43
C ASP A 246 -9.49 45.10 14.97
N ALA A 247 -10.49 44.70 15.75
CA ALA A 247 -11.84 45.21 15.64
C ALA A 247 -11.85 46.62 16.26
N GLY A 248 -11.84 47.62 15.39
CA GLY A 248 -12.27 48.99 15.72
C GLY A 248 -13.79 49.10 15.74
#